data_AF-A0A6N9VJK5-F1
#
_entry.id   AF-A0A6N9VJK5-F1
#
_cell.length_a   1.000
_cell.length_b   1.000
_cell.length_c   1.000
_cell.angle_alpha   90.00
_cell.angle_beta   90.00
_cell.angle_gamma   90.00
#
_symmetry.space_group_name_H-M   'P 1'
#
loop_
_entity.id
_entity.type
_entity.pdbx_description
1 polymer ?
#
loop_
_entity_poly.entity_id
_entity_poly.type
_entity_poly.pdbx_seq_one_letter_code
_entity_poly.pdbx_strand_id
1 'polypeptide(L)'
;MTDFDASDIAAMRKEGDLSGFLRGQLRAGRTQKTTPPAPPPKPPGHRPGHWPAGARPPGPRPTRHTAADWQRELDRYRTGQGHDNDPCHCGNC
;
A
#
# COMPACT_ATOMS: atom_id res chain seq x y z
N MET A 1 -9.88 -25.40 -23.26
CA MET A 1 -9.55 -25.53 -21.83
C MET A 1 -9.98 -26.93 -21.45
N THR A 2 -9.05 -27.81 -21.09
CA THR A 2 -9.33 -29.23 -20.86
C THR A 2 -10.24 -29.39 -19.65
N ASP A 3 -11.38 -30.04 -19.84
CA ASP A 3 -12.26 -30.51 -18.76
C ASP A 3 -11.44 -31.45 -17.85
N PHE A 4 -11.17 -30.97 -16.65
CA PHE A 4 -10.51 -31.71 -15.59
C PHE A 4 -11.43 -31.60 -14.39
N ASP A 5 -12.00 -32.71 -13.97
CA ASP A 5 -13.11 -32.70 -13.03
C ASP A 5 -12.74 -33.32 -11.67
N ALA A 6 -13.70 -33.30 -10.75
CA ALA A 6 -13.50 -33.83 -9.40
C ALA A 6 -13.27 -35.35 -9.38
N SER A 7 -13.76 -36.08 -10.39
CA SER A 7 -13.59 -37.53 -10.51
C SER A 7 -12.16 -37.91 -10.86
N ASP A 8 -11.52 -37.13 -11.75
CA ASP A 8 -10.10 -37.28 -12.09
C ASP A 8 -9.22 -37.09 -10.84
N ILE A 9 -9.49 -36.04 -10.07
CA ILE A 9 -8.78 -35.75 -8.81
C ILE A 9 -8.92 -36.92 -7.82
N ALA A 10 -10.11 -37.53 -7.74
CA ALA A 10 -10.35 -38.66 -6.85
C ALA A 10 -9.58 -39.92 -7.28
N ALA A 11 -9.49 -40.18 -8.59
CA ALA A 11 -8.69 -41.28 -9.14
C ALA A 11 -7.19 -41.10 -8.83
N MET A 12 -6.62 -39.91 -9.09
CA MET A 12 -5.21 -39.63 -8.80
C MET A 12 -4.87 -39.66 -7.30
N ARG A 13 -5.84 -39.37 -6.42
CA ARG A 13 -5.66 -39.55 -4.97
C ARG A 13 -5.53 -41.02 -4.58
N LYS A 14 -6.25 -41.91 -5.27
CA LYS A 14 -6.16 -43.36 -5.03
C LYS A 14 -4.86 -43.96 -5.57
N GLU A 15 -4.38 -43.45 -6.70
CA GLU A 15 -3.14 -43.90 -7.35
C GLU A 15 -1.87 -43.27 -6.74
N GLY A 16 -2.00 -42.23 -5.92
CA GLY A 16 -0.89 -41.58 -5.22
C GLY A 16 -0.13 -40.54 -6.05
N ASP A 17 -0.52 -40.28 -7.30
CA ASP A 17 0.19 -39.40 -8.24
C ASP A 17 -0.29 -37.93 -8.24
N LEU A 18 -1.33 -37.60 -7.45
CA LEU A 18 -1.90 -36.23 -7.46
C LEU A 18 -0.86 -35.14 -7.14
N SER A 19 0.06 -35.40 -6.19
CA SER A 19 1.06 -34.41 -5.78
C SER A 19 2.09 -34.12 -6.89
N GLY A 20 2.46 -35.13 -7.67
CA GLY A 20 3.39 -35.00 -8.80
C GLY A 20 2.75 -34.19 -9.92
N PHE A 21 1.52 -34.56 -10.28
CA PHE A 21 0.71 -33.86 -11.26
C PHE A 21 0.54 -32.37 -10.94
N LEU A 22 0.13 -32.02 -9.71
CA LEU A 22 -0.06 -30.62 -9.31
C LEU A 22 1.25 -29.82 -9.36
N ARG A 23 2.38 -30.42 -8.97
CA ARG A 23 3.70 -29.77 -9.11
C ARG A 23 4.08 -29.54 -10.58
N GLY A 24 3.74 -30.48 -11.46
CA GLY A 24 3.92 -30.35 -12.91
C GLY A 24 3.10 -29.19 -13.49
N GLN A 25 1.82 -29.08 -13.13
CA GLN A 25 0.94 -27.98 -13.54
C GLN A 25 1.47 -26.61 -13.10
N LEU A 26 1.93 -26.50 -11.85
CA LEU A 26 2.53 -25.25 -11.34
C LEU A 26 3.80 -24.87 -12.10
N ARG A 27 4.63 -25.84 -12.49
CA ARG A 27 5.85 -25.60 -13.28
C ARG A 27 5.50 -25.12 -14.69
N ALA A 28 4.53 -25.74 -15.34
CA ALA A 28 4.04 -25.33 -16.66
C ALA A 28 3.39 -23.92 -16.64
N GLY A 29 2.64 -23.60 -15.59
CA GLY A 29 2.08 -22.25 -15.42
C GLY A 29 3.15 -21.18 -15.15
N ARG A 30 4.26 -21.54 -14.50
CA ARG A 30 5.39 -20.62 -14.29
C ARG A 30 6.16 -20.31 -15.57
N THR A 31 6.35 -21.31 -16.45
CA THR A 31 7.05 -21.09 -17.73
C THR A 31 6.25 -20.20 -18.68
N GLN A 32 4.91 -20.21 -18.60
CA GLN A 32 4.07 -19.32 -19.40
C GLN A 32 4.07 -17.85 -18.92
N LYS A 33 4.42 -17.58 -17.66
CA LYS A 33 4.36 -16.23 -17.06
C LYS A 33 5.64 -15.39 -17.26
N THR A 34 6.61 -15.86 -18.04
CA THR A 34 7.93 -15.23 -18.14
C THR A 34 7.97 -13.95 -18.96
N THR A 35 6.92 -13.63 -19.73
CA THR A 35 6.85 -12.37 -20.47
C THR A 35 5.80 -11.46 -19.82
N PRO A 36 6.21 -10.47 -19.02
CA PRO A 36 5.31 -9.40 -18.60
C PRO A 36 4.71 -8.73 -19.85
N PRO A 37 3.40 -8.44 -19.87
CA PRO A 37 2.82 -7.65 -20.95
C PRO A 37 3.53 -6.30 -21.00
N ALA A 38 3.78 -5.79 -22.21
CA ALA A 38 4.35 -4.46 -22.38
C ALA A 38 3.45 -3.43 -21.68
N PRO A 39 4.03 -2.45 -20.94
CA PRO A 39 3.23 -1.42 -20.28
C PRO A 39 2.48 -0.60 -21.34
N PRO A 40 1.26 -0.14 -21.04
CA PRO A 40 0.50 0.70 -21.96
C PRO A 40 1.25 2.02 -22.24
N PRO A 41 1.02 2.63 -23.42
CA PRO A 41 1.61 3.93 -23.74
C PRO A 41 1.12 5.01 -22.77
N LYS A 42 2.01 5.96 -22.44
CA LYS A 42 1.67 7.10 -21.58
C LYS A 42 0.67 8.01 -22.29
N PRO A 43 -0.33 8.57 -21.58
CA PRO A 43 -1.29 9.47 -22.19
C PRO A 43 -0.63 10.79 -22.63
N PRO A 44 -1.18 11.50 -23.64
CA PRO A 44 -0.67 12.78 -24.08
C PRO A 44 -0.57 13.78 -22.92
N GLY A 45 0.58 14.44 -22.79
CA GLY A 45 0.80 15.42 -21.72
C GLY A 45 1.16 14.83 -20.34
N HIS A 46 1.34 13.51 -20.22
CA HIS A 46 1.82 12.90 -18.99
C HIS A 46 3.22 13.40 -18.61
N ARG A 47 3.34 14.00 -17.41
CA ARG A 47 4.63 14.35 -16.80
C ARG A 47 4.75 13.68 -15.42
N PRO A 48 5.84 12.93 -15.14
CA PRO A 48 6.05 12.33 -13.83
C PRO A 48 5.96 13.37 -12.70
N GLY A 49 5.20 13.09 -11.65
CA GLY A 49 5.00 14.00 -10.51
C GLY A 49 3.97 15.13 -10.75
N HIS A 50 3.44 15.27 -11.96
CA HIS A 50 2.38 16.23 -12.24
C HIS A 50 1.00 15.58 -12.24
N TRP A 51 -0.01 16.39 -11.95
CA TRP A 51 -1.40 16.03 -12.17
C TRP A 51 -1.70 15.96 -13.67
N PRO A 52 -2.68 15.13 -14.09
CA PRO A 52 -3.18 15.13 -15.46
C PRO A 52 -3.58 16.54 -15.92
N ALA A 53 -3.44 16.81 -17.22
CA ALA A 53 -3.88 18.07 -17.79
C ALA A 53 -5.38 18.30 -17.49
N GLY A 54 -5.74 19.47 -16.97
CA GLY A 54 -7.10 19.80 -16.55
C GLY A 54 -7.50 19.28 -15.16
N ALA A 55 -6.67 18.44 -14.51
CA ALA A 55 -6.85 18.05 -13.12
C ALA A 55 -6.09 19.00 -12.19
N ARG A 56 -6.71 19.36 -11.06
CA ARG A 56 -6.08 20.14 -9.99
C ARG A 56 -6.13 19.32 -8.70
N PRO A 57 -5.08 19.33 -7.86
CA PRO A 57 -5.17 18.72 -6.54
C PRO A 57 -6.33 19.33 -5.75
N PRO A 58 -6.96 18.57 -4.85
CA PRO A 58 -7.91 19.15 -3.91
C PRO A 58 -7.24 20.30 -3.14
N GLY A 59 -8.01 21.35 -2.87
CA GLY A 59 -7.52 22.50 -2.11
C GLY A 59 -6.99 22.08 -0.72
N PRO A 60 -6.10 22.87 -0.13
CA PRO A 60 -5.62 22.60 1.22
C PRO A 60 -6.82 22.52 2.17
N ARG A 61 -6.79 21.54 3.08
CA ARG A 61 -7.79 21.45 4.15
C ARG A 61 -7.70 22.73 4.98
N PRO A 62 -8.85 23.27 5.45
CA PRO A 62 -8.81 24.39 6.38
C PRO A 62 -7.98 24.01 7.61
N THR A 63 -7.01 24.85 7.96
CA THR A 63 -6.19 24.64 9.14
C THR A 63 -7.02 24.96 10.37
N ARG A 64 -7.05 24.02 11.33
CA ARG A 64 -7.73 24.25 12.63
C ARG A 64 -7.01 25.27 13.49
N HIS A 65 -5.72 25.50 13.23
CA HIS A 65 -4.86 26.37 13.99
C HIS A 65 -4.62 27.67 13.24
N THR A 66 -4.71 28.76 13.98
CA THR A 66 -4.34 30.10 13.51
C THR A 66 -2.83 30.30 13.62
N ALA A 67 -2.31 31.36 13.00
CA ALA A 67 -0.90 31.74 13.18
C ALA A 67 -0.54 32.02 14.65
N ALA A 68 -1.49 32.57 15.43
CA ALA A 68 -1.31 32.83 16.86
C ALA A 68 -1.19 31.53 17.66
N ASP A 69 -1.93 30.49 17.30
CA ASP A 69 -1.82 29.17 17.95
C ASP A 69 -0.44 28.56 17.75
N TRP A 70 0.12 28.70 16.54
CA TRP A 70 1.47 28.23 16.24
C TRP A 70 2.53 29.03 16.98
N GLN A 71 2.36 30.35 17.08
CA GLN A 71 3.29 31.20 17.82
C GLN A 71 3.31 30.83 19.31
N ARG A 72 2.13 30.61 19.91
CA ARG A 72 2.01 30.17 21.31
C ARG A 72 2.72 28.84 21.56
N GLU A 73 2.57 27.88 20.64
CA GLU A 73 3.22 26.57 20.79
C GLU A 73 4.74 26.65 20.61
N LEU A 74 5.21 27.48 19.67
CA LEU A 74 6.64 27.74 19.50
C LEU A 74 7.25 28.40 20.73
N ASP A 75 6.54 29.35 21.35
CA ASP A 75 7.01 30.01 22.56
C ASP A 75 7.04 29.02 23.74
N ARG A 76 6.00 28.17 23.90
CA ARG A 76 6.01 27.08 24.88
C ARG A 76 7.22 26.16 24.72
N TYR A 77 7.51 25.74 23.48
CA TYR A 77 8.66 24.89 23.16
C TYR A 77 9.98 25.58 23.52
N ARG A 78 10.15 26.87 23.18
CA ARG A 78 11.35 27.65 23.49
C ARG A 78 11.54 27.85 24.99
N THR A 79 10.46 28.03 25.75
CA THR A 79 10.51 28.20 27.21
C THR A 79 10.59 26.88 27.98
N GLY A 80 10.51 25.73 27.29
CA GLY A 80 10.59 24.41 27.90
C GLY A 80 9.36 24.00 28.71
N GLN A 81 8.22 24.70 28.58
CA GLN A 81 6.98 24.37 29.29
C GLN A 81 6.34 23.10 28.69
N GLY A 82 5.99 22.12 29.52
CA GLY A 82 5.30 20.90 29.07
C GLY A 82 6.20 19.80 28.49
N HIS A 83 7.51 19.82 28.78
CA HIS A 83 8.36 18.65 28.56
C HIS A 83 8.11 17.61 29.67
N ASP A 84 8.32 16.31 29.42
CA ASP A 84 8.15 15.24 30.42
C ASP A 84 9.03 15.39 31.69
N ASN A 85 9.91 16.39 31.74
CA ASN A 85 10.75 16.75 32.87
C ASN A 85 10.24 17.99 33.65
N ASP A 86 9.04 18.48 33.33
CA ASP A 86 8.43 19.61 34.02
C ASP A 86 7.89 19.12 35.39
N PRO A 87 8.47 19.54 36.53
CA PRO A 87 8.18 18.96 37.85
C PRO A 87 6.73 19.13 38.31
N CYS A 88 5.95 19.97 37.63
CA CYS A 88 4.55 20.24 37.96
C CYS A 88 3.56 19.29 37.29
N HIS A 89 4.01 18.32 36.47
CA HIS A 89 3.09 17.46 35.72
C HIS A 89 2.45 16.33 36.54
N CYS A 90 2.94 16.07 37.76
CA CYS A 90 2.36 15.11 38.71
C CYS A 90 1.55 15.78 39.84
N GLY A 91 0.62 16.66 39.47
CA GLY A 91 -0.59 16.87 40.27
C GLY A 91 -0.44 17.43 41.69
N ASN A 92 0.64 18.13 42.02
CA ASN A 92 0.69 18.91 43.25
C ASN A 92 1.71 20.05 43.18
N CYS A 93 1.22 21.28 43.40
CA CYS A 93 1.99 22.35 44.03
C CYS A 93 1.43 22.53 45.44
#